data_AF-A0A4S2D9H4-F1
#
_entry.id   AF-A0A4S2D9H4-F1
#
_cell.length_a   1.000
_cell.length_b   1.000
_cell.length_c   1.000
_cell.angle_alpha   90.00
_cell.angle_beta   90.00
_cell.angle_gamma   90.00
#
_symmetry.space_group_name_H-M   'P 1'
#
loop_
_entity.id
_entity.type
_entity.pdbx_description
1 polymer ?
#
loop_
_entity_poly.entity_id
_entity_poly.type
_entity_poly.pdbx_seq_one_letter_code
_entity_poly.pdbx_strand_id
1 'polypeptide(L)'
;MDGDERWRILRLHVEDQIPLAALARDTGIGLRTLQRWHQLYRKGGITTLDPHQRSDAGVRRTPPELVSFIERLALSRPRPALTTLHRLLSAEADRRGLSAPSYATVREIVQALDPALVTLALEGPTAYRDKHELVFRRRAERPNHTWQADHTELDILIMGAGGTPDRPWLTIVMDDYSRAVCGYIVFAGAPSAVNTALALRQAIWRKPDPTWAMCGIPDVLHVDHGSDFTSHHLERTAIELHIRIIHSTVGRPQGRGKIERFFRTINTELLTALPGHLGPGNRSPHPVLDLAALDQAIGTFITTYNERPHRELGASPRDAWVADGWLPRMPDSLDQLDGLLLTVPKNRVVQRDGIHFQGQRYLAPTLAPFVGQTVTIRYDPRDISEIRVYDRDTFVCVAVDEAHPNLRLSLRDIETARRTRRRQLRHIINDRIPTATVREEPRDVAPAPHRRRLRTYEEDE
;
A
#
# COMPACT_ATOMS: atom_id res chain seq x y z
N MET A 1 -9.84 21.52 45.78
CA MET A 1 -10.02 20.94 47.11
C MET A 1 -10.67 19.59 47.03
N ASP A 2 -9.79 18.65 46.67
CA ASP A 2 -9.88 17.22 46.96
C ASP A 2 -9.79 16.96 48.49
N GLY A 3 -9.92 15.71 48.93
CA GLY A 3 -9.88 15.36 50.35
C GLY A 3 -8.55 15.70 51.02
N ASP A 4 -7.44 15.54 50.32
CA ASP A 4 -6.09 15.80 50.86
C ASP A 4 -5.82 17.28 51.12
N GLU A 5 -6.25 18.18 50.22
CA GLU A 5 -6.16 19.62 50.46
C GLU A 5 -7.02 20.04 51.65
N ARG A 6 -8.21 19.45 51.82
CA ARG A 6 -9.08 19.71 52.98
C ARG A 6 -8.45 19.20 54.27
N TRP A 7 -7.81 18.03 54.22
CA TRP A 7 -7.10 17.47 55.36
C TRP A 7 -5.90 18.31 55.77
N ARG A 8 -5.09 18.83 54.83
CA ARG A 8 -3.95 19.72 55.15
C ARG A 8 -4.35 20.94 55.96
N ILE A 9 -5.54 21.47 55.73
CA ILE A 9 -6.09 22.61 56.48
C ILE A 9 -6.66 22.13 57.82
N LEU A 10 -7.40 21.02 57.82
CA LEU A 10 -8.07 20.52 59.02
C LEU A 10 -7.11 19.91 60.04
N ARG A 11 -5.97 19.33 59.63
CA ARG A 11 -4.96 18.78 60.55
C ARG A 11 -4.40 19.82 61.51
N LEU A 12 -4.32 21.09 61.09
CA LEU A 12 -3.91 22.19 61.96
C LEU A 12 -4.86 22.36 63.17
N HIS A 13 -6.15 22.03 63.00
CA HIS A 13 -7.10 21.99 64.10
C HIS A 13 -7.00 20.70 64.91
N VAL A 14 -6.89 19.55 64.22
CA VAL A 14 -7.02 18.22 64.83
C VAL A 14 -5.74 17.80 65.56
N GLU A 15 -4.57 18.06 64.97
CA GLU A 15 -3.25 17.70 65.49
C GLU A 15 -2.66 18.85 66.31
N ASP A 16 -2.64 20.06 65.73
CA ASP A 16 -1.95 21.22 66.32
C ASP A 16 -2.85 22.05 67.26
N GLN A 17 -4.10 21.61 67.51
CA GLN A 17 -5.06 22.24 68.42
C GLN A 17 -5.38 23.72 68.11
N ILE A 18 -5.16 24.17 66.86
CA ILE A 18 -5.47 25.54 66.46
C ILE A 18 -6.99 25.70 66.37
N PRO A 19 -7.60 26.72 67.02
CA PRO A 19 -9.06 26.91 66.96
C PRO A 19 -9.57 27.09 65.52
N LEU A 20 -10.70 26.46 65.16
CA LEU A 20 -11.32 26.60 63.82
C LEU A 20 -11.60 28.06 63.43
N ALA A 21 -11.84 28.93 64.40
CA ALA A 21 -12.05 30.36 64.18
C ALA A 21 -10.76 31.11 63.79
N ALA A 22 -9.59 30.61 64.16
CA ALA A 22 -8.31 31.12 63.68
C ALA A 22 -8.04 30.64 62.26
N LEU A 23 -8.25 29.35 61.98
CA LEU A 23 -8.13 28.80 60.62
C LEU A 23 -9.07 29.44 59.61
N ALA A 24 -10.31 29.77 60.03
CA ALA A 24 -11.26 30.47 59.16
C ALA A 24 -10.76 31.86 58.73
N ARG A 25 -10.06 32.57 59.62
CA ARG A 25 -9.49 33.89 59.33
C ARG A 25 -8.27 33.80 58.43
N ASP A 26 -7.41 32.82 58.65
CA ASP A 26 -6.14 32.64 57.92
C ASP A 26 -6.35 32.08 56.51
N THR A 27 -7.24 31.11 56.36
CA THR A 27 -7.49 30.43 55.08
C THR A 27 -8.58 31.08 54.22
N GLY A 28 -9.35 32.02 54.79
CA GLY A 28 -10.54 32.61 54.14
C GLY A 28 -11.72 31.64 53.98
N ILE A 29 -11.63 30.41 54.51
CA ILE A 29 -12.70 29.42 54.46
C ILE A 29 -13.69 29.68 55.60
N GLY A 30 -14.98 29.80 55.27
CA GLY A 30 -16.02 30.06 56.26
C GLY A 30 -16.04 29.04 57.41
N LEU A 31 -16.23 29.53 58.65
CA LEU A 31 -16.21 28.71 59.86
C LEU A 31 -17.17 27.50 59.80
N ARG A 32 -18.36 27.68 59.21
CA ARG A 32 -19.34 26.60 59.01
C ARG A 32 -18.80 25.47 58.12
N THR A 33 -18.01 25.80 57.11
CA THR A 33 -17.40 24.81 56.21
C THR A 33 -16.34 24.00 56.94
N LEU A 34 -15.48 24.65 57.72
CA LEU A 34 -14.46 23.98 58.54
C LEU A 34 -15.10 23.10 59.64
N GLN A 35 -16.19 23.57 60.27
CA GLN A 35 -16.98 22.75 61.21
C GLN A 35 -17.58 21.51 60.52
N ARG A 36 -18.11 21.66 59.31
CA ARG A 36 -18.63 20.53 58.52
C ARG A 36 -17.53 19.53 58.18
N TRP A 37 -16.35 19.99 57.76
CA TRP A 37 -15.19 19.12 57.50
C TRP A 37 -14.76 18.39 58.77
N HIS A 38 -14.67 19.08 59.91
CA HIS A 38 -14.35 18.46 61.18
C HIS A 38 -15.37 17.38 61.58
N GLN A 39 -16.66 17.62 61.37
CA GLN A 39 -17.70 16.62 61.61
C GLN A 39 -17.62 15.41 60.68
N LEU A 40 -17.33 15.62 59.39
CA LEU A 40 -17.12 14.54 58.42
C LEU A 40 -15.92 13.68 58.84
N TYR A 41 -14.78 14.32 59.10
CA TYR A 41 -13.57 13.67 59.59
C TYR A 41 -13.83 12.85 60.86
N ARG A 42 -14.56 13.40 61.85
CA ARG A 42 -14.92 12.65 63.07
C ARG A 42 -15.81 11.44 62.82
N LYS A 43 -16.57 11.41 61.72
CA LYS A 43 -17.47 10.31 61.37
C LYS A 43 -16.79 9.18 60.60
N GLY A 44 -15.77 9.47 59.78
CA GLY A 44 -15.17 8.43 58.94
C GLY A 44 -13.75 8.72 58.44
N GLY A 45 -13.01 9.60 59.12
CA GLY A 45 -11.62 9.91 58.79
C GLY A 45 -11.44 10.70 57.50
N ILE A 46 -10.22 10.72 56.97
CA ILE A 46 -9.80 11.57 55.84
C ILE A 46 -10.61 11.28 54.57
N THR A 47 -10.98 10.02 54.32
CA THR A 47 -11.73 9.58 53.12
C THR A 47 -13.12 10.22 53.02
N THR A 48 -13.71 10.66 54.13
CA THR A 48 -15.00 11.38 54.12
C THR A 48 -14.87 12.86 53.78
N LEU A 49 -13.65 13.39 53.73
CA LEU A 49 -13.38 14.77 53.30
C LEU A 49 -13.40 14.88 51.78
N ASP A 50 -13.31 13.78 51.04
CA ASP A 50 -13.39 13.81 49.59
C ASP A 50 -14.72 14.43 49.12
N PRO A 51 -14.71 15.20 48.02
CA PRO A 51 -15.94 15.69 47.42
C PRO A 51 -16.84 14.50 47.05
N HIS A 52 -17.95 14.33 47.79
CA HIS A 52 -18.97 13.38 47.41
C HIS A 52 -19.57 13.80 46.06
N GLN A 53 -19.42 12.92 45.07
CA GLN A 53 -20.21 12.99 43.86
C GLN A 53 -21.69 12.94 44.27
N ARG A 54 -22.51 13.83 43.69
CA ARG A 54 -23.95 13.82 43.98
C ARG A 54 -24.51 12.43 43.65
N SER A 55 -25.47 11.96 44.43
CA SER A 55 -26.11 10.65 44.23
C SER A 55 -26.85 10.52 42.88
N ASP A 56 -27.13 11.65 42.21
CA ASP A 56 -27.74 11.70 40.87
C ASP A 56 -26.71 11.91 39.74
N ALA A 57 -25.42 11.99 40.06
CA ALA A 57 -24.36 12.08 39.06
C ALA A 57 -24.32 10.77 38.25
N GLY A 58 -24.70 10.87 36.96
CA GLY A 58 -24.74 9.73 36.03
C GLY A 58 -26.10 9.08 35.84
N VAL A 59 -27.13 9.44 36.62
CA VAL A 59 -28.50 8.93 36.42
C VAL A 59 -29.19 9.74 35.32
N ARG A 60 -29.22 9.20 34.10
CA ARG A 60 -29.93 9.81 32.96
C ARG A 60 -31.42 9.89 33.31
N ARG A 61 -31.97 11.11 33.46
CA ARG A 61 -33.41 11.35 33.64
C ARG A 61 -34.24 11.05 32.38
N THR A 62 -33.58 10.81 31.26
CA THR A 62 -34.21 10.50 29.98
C THR A 62 -34.64 9.03 29.94
N PRO A 63 -35.91 8.74 29.58
CA PRO A 63 -36.40 7.38 29.42
C PRO A 63 -35.50 6.54 28.48
N PRO A 64 -35.18 5.27 28.83
CA PRO A 64 -34.31 4.41 28.02
C PRO A 64 -34.77 4.26 26.56
N GLU A 65 -36.08 4.25 26.32
CA GLU A 65 -36.66 4.14 24.97
C GLU A 65 -36.28 5.31 24.07
N LEU A 66 -36.26 6.54 24.62
CA LEU A 66 -35.86 7.75 23.92
C LEU A 66 -34.35 7.78 23.69
N VAL A 67 -33.56 7.25 24.63
CA VAL A 67 -32.12 7.05 24.45
C VAL A 67 -31.86 6.08 23.29
N SER A 68 -32.49 4.91 23.28
CA SER A 68 -32.31 3.95 22.18
C SER A 68 -32.80 4.50 20.84
N PHE A 69 -33.86 5.32 20.82
CA PHE A 69 -34.33 5.98 19.60
C PHE A 69 -33.27 6.94 19.03
N ILE A 70 -32.68 7.79 19.87
CA ILE A 70 -31.68 8.76 19.41
C ILE A 70 -30.36 8.08 19.03
N GLU A 71 -29.94 7.04 19.74
CA GLU A 71 -28.72 6.29 19.42
C GLU A 71 -28.84 5.61 18.04
N ARG A 72 -29.99 5.00 17.72
CA ARG A 72 -30.25 4.44 16.38
C ARG A 72 -30.16 5.49 15.28
N LEU A 73 -30.75 6.67 15.50
CA LEU A 73 -30.69 7.77 14.53
C LEU A 73 -29.28 8.37 14.42
N ALA A 74 -28.52 8.42 15.52
CA ALA A 74 -27.16 8.93 15.51
C ALA A 74 -26.18 7.98 14.80
N LEU A 75 -26.51 6.69 14.68
CA LEU A 75 -25.71 5.67 13.99
C LEU A 75 -26.16 5.42 12.54
N SER A 76 -27.19 6.09 12.04
CA SER A 76 -27.65 5.95 10.66
C SER A 76 -26.80 6.74 9.66
N ARG A 77 -26.71 6.26 8.40
CA ARG A 77 -26.03 6.96 7.31
C ARG A 77 -27.02 7.58 6.32
N PRO A 78 -26.90 8.89 5.99
CA PRO A 78 -26.02 9.88 6.61
C PRO A 78 -26.49 10.25 8.03
N ARG A 79 -25.55 10.55 8.93
CA ARG A 79 -25.90 10.94 10.30
C ARG A 79 -26.64 12.28 10.29
N PRO A 80 -27.87 12.37 10.84
CA PRO A 80 -28.58 13.63 10.95
C PRO A 80 -27.85 14.63 11.86
N ALA A 81 -27.98 15.93 11.56
CA ALA A 81 -27.44 16.98 12.40
C ALA A 81 -28.07 16.92 13.81
N LEU A 82 -27.33 17.37 14.84
CA LEU A 82 -27.81 17.37 16.23
C LEU A 82 -29.15 18.11 16.40
N THR A 83 -29.37 19.17 15.63
CA THR A 83 -30.64 19.92 15.61
C THR A 83 -31.80 19.09 15.07
N THR A 84 -31.56 18.31 14.02
CA THR A 84 -32.52 17.37 13.46
C THR A 84 -32.81 16.23 14.43
N LEU A 85 -31.77 15.67 15.06
CA LEU A 85 -31.88 14.63 16.08
C LEU A 85 -32.75 15.11 17.26
N HIS A 86 -32.51 16.32 17.76
CA HIS A 86 -33.33 16.91 18.82
C HIS A 86 -34.80 17.07 18.41
N ARG A 87 -35.07 17.63 17.23
CA ARG A 87 -36.45 17.78 16.73
C ARG A 87 -37.19 16.45 16.60
N LEU A 88 -36.53 15.42 16.07
CA LEU A 88 -37.11 14.08 15.93
C LEU A 88 -37.36 13.44 17.30
N LEU A 89 -36.46 13.64 18.26
CA LEU A 89 -36.63 13.13 19.63
C LEU A 89 -37.79 13.81 20.37
N SER A 90 -37.94 15.13 20.24
CA SER A 90 -39.09 15.85 20.82
C SER A 90 -40.41 15.33 20.26
N ALA A 91 -40.51 15.16 18.94
CA ALA A 91 -41.72 14.63 18.30
C ALA A 91 -42.01 13.16 18.67
N GLU A 92 -41.00 12.35 19.00
CA GLU A 92 -41.18 10.98 19.52
C GLU A 92 -41.62 11.00 20.99
N ALA A 93 -41.04 11.89 21.80
CA ALA A 93 -41.43 12.07 23.20
C ALA A 93 -42.90 12.50 23.32
N ASP A 94 -43.32 13.47 22.51
CA ASP A 94 -44.71 13.97 22.47
C ASP A 94 -45.69 12.86 22.09
N ARG A 95 -45.37 12.05 21.07
CA ARG A 95 -46.21 10.90 20.64
C ARG A 95 -46.38 9.85 21.73
N ARG A 96 -45.41 9.72 22.64
CA ARG A 96 -45.43 8.76 23.75
C ARG A 96 -45.94 9.37 25.06
N GLY A 97 -46.30 10.66 25.08
CA GLY A 97 -46.67 11.37 26.31
C GLY A 97 -45.52 11.51 27.31
N LEU A 98 -44.27 11.50 26.83
CA LEU A 98 -43.05 11.62 27.64
C LEU A 98 -42.51 13.06 27.59
N SER A 99 -41.80 13.47 28.65
CA SER A 99 -41.13 14.77 28.64
C SER A 99 -39.97 14.81 27.64
N ALA A 100 -40.00 15.79 26.73
CA ALA A 100 -38.97 15.97 25.72
C ALA A 100 -37.60 16.33 26.36
N PRO A 101 -36.52 15.59 26.02
CA PRO A 101 -35.17 15.94 26.47
C PRO A 101 -34.68 17.25 25.85
N SER A 102 -33.82 17.97 26.57
CA SER A 102 -33.21 19.19 26.06
C SER A 102 -32.18 18.91 24.95
N TYR A 103 -31.87 19.93 24.14
CA TYR A 103 -30.78 19.85 23.16
C TYR A 103 -29.44 19.45 23.80
N ALA A 104 -29.14 19.96 24.99
CA ALA A 104 -27.93 19.60 25.73
C ALA A 104 -27.92 18.10 26.07
N THR A 105 -29.05 17.55 26.51
CA THR A 105 -29.21 16.12 26.79
C THR A 105 -29.03 15.26 25.55
N VAL A 106 -29.59 15.69 24.40
CA VAL A 106 -29.40 15.00 23.11
C VAL A 106 -27.93 14.98 22.72
N ARG A 107 -27.26 16.13 22.83
CA ARG A 107 -25.82 16.24 22.55
C ARG A 107 -25.00 15.33 23.46
N GLU A 108 -25.29 15.29 24.75
CA GLU A 108 -24.62 14.42 25.72
C GLU A 108 -24.80 12.93 25.40
N ILE A 109 -26.02 12.48 25.08
CA ILE A 109 -26.30 11.08 24.70
C ILE A 109 -25.46 10.70 23.48
N VAL A 110 -25.47 11.57 22.47
CA VAL A 110 -24.78 11.34 21.21
C VAL A 110 -23.25 11.40 21.37
N GLN A 111 -22.73 12.25 22.25
CA GLN A 111 -21.29 12.31 22.58
C GLN A 111 -20.83 11.16 23.48
N ALA A 112 -21.74 10.54 24.24
CA ALA A 112 -21.47 9.38 25.07
C ALA A 112 -21.46 8.05 24.30
N LEU A 113 -21.83 8.05 23.01
CA LEU A 113 -21.68 6.88 22.15
C LEU A 113 -20.19 6.51 22.03
N ASP A 114 -19.91 5.21 22.04
CA ASP A 114 -18.56 4.70 21.81
C ASP A 114 -18.02 5.22 20.46
N PRO A 115 -16.89 5.96 20.44
CA PRO A 115 -16.26 6.45 19.22
C PRO A 115 -15.98 5.34 18.20
N ALA A 116 -15.68 4.13 18.67
CA ALA A 116 -15.40 2.97 17.83
C ALA A 116 -16.70 2.50 17.13
N LEU A 117 -17.80 2.38 17.88
CA LEU A 117 -19.13 2.09 17.33
C LEU A 117 -19.56 3.12 16.29
N VAL A 118 -19.39 4.41 16.58
CA VAL A 118 -19.73 5.50 15.65
C VAL A 118 -18.91 5.42 14.37
N THR A 119 -17.61 5.17 14.49
CA THR A 119 -16.71 5.02 13.33
C THR A 119 -17.14 3.85 12.45
N LEU A 120 -17.41 2.70 13.05
CA LEU A 120 -17.89 1.52 12.32
C LEU A 120 -19.23 1.78 11.63
N ALA A 121 -20.17 2.40 12.35
CA ALA A 121 -21.51 2.67 11.86
C ALA A 121 -21.53 3.71 10.74
N LEU A 122 -20.72 4.77 10.80
CA LEU A 122 -20.79 5.90 9.87
C LEU A 122 -19.72 5.92 8.78
N GLU A 123 -18.52 5.39 9.05
CA GLU A 123 -17.40 5.41 8.12
C GLU A 123 -17.11 4.00 7.56
N GLY A 124 -17.30 2.97 8.37
CA GLY A 124 -17.31 1.56 7.93
C GLY A 124 -16.14 0.75 8.48
N PRO A 125 -16.07 -0.54 8.13
CA PRO A 125 -15.07 -1.45 8.67
C PRO A 125 -13.64 -0.98 8.44
N THR A 126 -13.31 -0.43 7.26
CA THR A 126 -11.94 0.05 6.97
C THR A 126 -11.51 1.18 7.89
N ALA A 127 -12.31 2.24 8.02
CA ALA A 127 -12.01 3.36 8.91
C ALA A 127 -11.98 2.95 10.39
N TYR A 128 -12.82 1.98 10.78
CA TYR A 128 -12.79 1.41 12.12
C TYR A 128 -11.43 0.76 12.40
N ARG A 129 -10.94 -0.09 11.49
CA ARG A 129 -9.63 -0.75 11.64
C ARG A 129 -8.52 0.28 11.78
N ASP A 130 -8.50 1.29 10.92
CA ASP A 130 -7.43 2.29 10.91
C ASP A 130 -7.39 3.14 12.19
N LYS A 131 -8.55 3.42 12.80
CA LYS A 131 -8.66 4.31 13.98
C LYS A 131 -8.67 3.57 15.31
N HIS A 132 -9.21 2.35 15.37
CA HIS A 132 -9.55 1.67 16.63
C HIS A 132 -8.96 0.27 16.78
N GLU A 133 -8.50 -0.40 15.70
CA GLU A 133 -7.79 -1.68 15.88
C GLU A 133 -6.34 -1.45 16.32
N LEU A 134 -5.91 -2.23 17.31
CA LEU A 134 -4.55 -2.19 17.82
C LEU A 134 -3.60 -2.81 16.78
N VAL A 135 -2.75 -1.98 16.17
CA VAL A 135 -1.76 -2.44 15.20
C VAL A 135 -0.52 -2.95 15.93
N PHE A 136 -0.34 -4.28 15.97
CA PHE A 136 0.91 -4.86 16.46
C PHE A 136 2.04 -4.57 15.48
N ARG A 137 2.93 -3.64 15.84
CA ARG A 137 4.08 -3.27 15.01
C ARG A 137 5.12 -4.37 15.10
N ARG A 138 5.13 -5.28 14.13
CA ARG A 138 6.15 -6.32 14.02
C ARG A 138 7.44 -5.72 13.45
N ARG A 139 8.57 -6.06 14.07
CA ARG A 139 9.92 -5.85 13.54
C ARG A 139 10.57 -7.22 13.48
N ALA A 140 11.23 -7.53 12.37
CA ALA A 140 12.08 -8.70 12.27
C ALA A 140 13.18 -8.66 13.34
N GLU A 141 13.78 -9.80 13.66
CA GLU A 141 14.76 -9.89 14.76
C GLU A 141 16.16 -9.44 14.35
N ARG A 142 16.49 -9.53 13.06
CA ARG A 142 17.81 -9.19 12.50
C ARG A 142 17.72 -8.73 11.04
N PRO A 143 18.77 -8.05 10.52
CA PRO A 143 18.88 -7.74 9.09
C PRO A 143 18.70 -8.98 8.21
N ASN A 144 18.13 -8.79 7.03
CA ASN A 144 17.77 -9.79 6.02
C ASN A 144 16.88 -10.95 6.52
N HIS A 145 16.32 -10.90 7.73
CA HIS A 145 15.36 -11.93 8.10
C HIS A 145 14.06 -11.80 7.30
N THR A 146 13.55 -10.57 7.12
CA THR A 146 12.34 -10.34 6.34
C THR A 146 12.52 -9.11 5.47
N TRP A 147 12.31 -9.28 4.17
CA TRP A 147 12.20 -8.19 3.22
C TRP A 147 10.73 -8.00 2.82
N GLN A 148 10.31 -6.75 2.66
CA GLN A 148 9.02 -6.37 2.09
C GLN A 148 9.25 -5.90 0.66
N ALA A 149 8.43 -6.37 -0.29
CA ALA A 149 8.43 -5.82 -1.63
C ALA A 149 7.03 -5.40 -2.09
N ASP A 150 6.96 -4.26 -2.77
CA ASP A 150 5.72 -3.68 -3.24
C ASP A 150 5.95 -2.76 -4.44
N HIS A 151 4.86 -2.49 -5.17
CA HIS A 151 4.82 -1.58 -6.30
C HIS A 151 3.89 -0.40 -6.01
N THR A 152 4.22 0.78 -6.53
CA THR A 152 3.32 1.93 -6.52
C THR A 152 3.42 2.70 -7.84
N GLU A 153 2.28 3.19 -8.34
CA GLU A 153 2.27 4.15 -9.45
C GLU A 153 2.66 5.51 -8.89
N LEU A 154 3.66 6.15 -9.48
CA LEU A 154 4.15 7.43 -8.97
C LEU A 154 3.21 8.58 -9.35
N ASP A 155 3.08 9.55 -8.46
CA ASP A 155 2.35 10.79 -8.69
C ASP A 155 3.20 11.79 -9.49
N ILE A 156 3.75 11.36 -10.63
CA ILE A 156 4.57 12.18 -11.53
C ILE A 156 4.35 11.78 -12.99
N LEU A 157 4.32 12.77 -13.89
CA LEU A 157 4.34 12.56 -15.34
C LEU A 157 5.76 12.73 -15.89
N ILE A 158 6.21 11.73 -16.65
CA ILE A 158 7.49 11.75 -17.38
C ILE A 158 7.25 11.78 -18.89
N MET A 159 8.28 12.16 -19.64
CA MET A 159 8.31 12.03 -21.09
C MET A 159 8.44 10.55 -21.46
N GLY A 160 7.36 9.97 -21.97
CA GLY A 160 7.32 8.59 -22.43
C GLY A 160 7.84 8.42 -23.86
N ALA A 161 7.91 7.16 -24.30
CA ALA A 161 8.39 6.81 -25.64
C ALA A 161 7.53 7.45 -26.74
N GLY A 162 8.17 8.20 -27.64
CA GLY A 162 7.47 8.91 -28.71
C GLY A 162 6.84 10.25 -28.31
N GLY A 163 7.19 10.80 -27.13
CA GLY A 163 6.78 12.13 -26.69
C GLY A 163 5.43 12.18 -25.98
N THR A 164 4.80 11.04 -25.71
CA THR A 164 3.56 10.96 -24.93
C THR A 164 3.85 10.94 -23.43
N PRO A 165 3.16 11.75 -22.60
CA PRO A 165 3.28 11.67 -21.14
C PRO A 165 2.96 10.27 -20.63
N ASP A 166 3.75 9.78 -19.68
CA ASP A 166 3.54 8.47 -19.03
C ASP A 166 3.68 8.59 -17.51
N ARG A 167 2.97 7.71 -16.78
CA ARG A 167 3.08 7.59 -15.33
C ARG A 167 3.90 6.35 -14.99
N PRO A 168 5.12 6.53 -14.45
CA PRO A 168 5.99 5.40 -14.15
C PRO A 168 5.56 4.71 -12.85
N TRP A 169 5.87 3.43 -12.77
CA TRP A 169 5.74 2.61 -11.58
C TRP A 169 7.09 2.43 -10.90
N LEU A 170 7.08 2.30 -9.57
CA LEU A 170 8.23 2.04 -8.74
C LEU A 170 8.03 0.75 -7.96
N THR A 171 8.99 -0.18 -8.04
CA THR A 171 9.10 -1.31 -7.12
C THR A 171 10.14 -0.99 -6.05
N ILE A 172 9.84 -1.28 -4.79
CA ILE A 172 10.82 -1.19 -3.69
C ILE A 172 10.96 -2.54 -3.01
N VAL A 173 12.19 -2.89 -2.64
CA VAL A 173 12.54 -4.00 -1.75
C VAL A 173 13.17 -3.40 -0.49
N MET A 174 12.53 -3.59 0.65
CA MET A 174 12.90 -2.98 1.93
C MET A 174 13.16 -4.03 3.00
N ASP A 175 14.24 -3.87 3.77
CA ASP A 175 14.49 -4.66 4.97
C ASP A 175 13.55 -4.26 6.11
N ASP A 176 12.84 -5.24 6.69
CA ASP A 176 11.87 -4.98 7.76
C ASP A 176 12.53 -4.56 9.09
N TYR A 177 13.70 -5.12 9.41
CA TYR A 177 14.42 -4.85 10.66
C TYR A 177 15.04 -3.44 10.65
N SER A 178 15.75 -3.10 9.57
CA SER A 178 16.51 -1.85 9.47
C SER A 178 15.77 -0.73 8.75
N ARG A 179 14.65 -1.02 8.07
CA ARG A 179 13.96 -0.09 7.15
C ARG A 179 14.80 0.34 5.94
N ALA A 180 15.96 -0.27 5.74
CA ALA A 180 16.83 0.10 4.65
C ALA A 180 16.23 -0.35 3.32
N VAL A 181 16.30 0.50 2.31
CA VAL A 181 15.93 0.10 0.95
C VAL A 181 17.08 -0.73 0.40
N CYS A 182 16.82 -2.01 0.17
CA CYS A 182 17.79 -2.94 -0.37
C CYS A 182 17.87 -2.84 -1.90
N GLY A 183 16.75 -2.62 -2.60
CA GLY A 183 16.74 -2.46 -4.05
C GLY A 183 15.46 -1.81 -4.55
N TYR A 184 15.50 -1.29 -5.77
CA TYR A 184 14.36 -0.70 -6.44
C TYR A 184 14.45 -0.86 -7.96
N ILE A 185 13.34 -0.60 -8.64
CA ILE A 185 13.34 -0.33 -10.08
C ILE A 185 12.19 0.63 -10.41
N VAL A 186 12.47 1.62 -11.24
CA VAL A 186 11.46 2.48 -11.86
C VAL A 186 11.25 2.06 -13.32
N PHE A 187 10.00 1.99 -13.77
CA PHE A 187 9.68 1.49 -15.11
C PHE A 187 8.37 2.07 -15.65
N ALA A 188 8.25 2.06 -16.97
CA ALA A 188 7.04 2.42 -17.70
C ALA A 188 6.15 1.19 -17.98
N GLY A 189 4.84 1.41 -17.92
CA GLY A 189 3.81 0.39 -18.06
C GLY A 189 3.49 -0.38 -16.77
N ALA A 190 2.55 -1.31 -16.85
CA ALA A 190 2.07 -2.06 -15.69
C ALA A 190 3.19 -2.89 -15.02
N PRO A 191 3.12 -3.09 -13.69
CA PRO A 191 3.94 -4.05 -12.95
C PRO A 191 3.94 -5.44 -13.59
N SER A 192 5.06 -6.14 -13.42
CA SER A 192 5.26 -7.47 -13.98
C SER A 192 6.26 -8.25 -13.11
N ALA A 193 6.21 -9.59 -13.18
CA ALA A 193 7.18 -10.45 -12.49
C ALA A 193 8.65 -10.13 -12.85
N VAL A 194 8.90 -9.64 -14.07
CA VAL A 194 10.24 -9.21 -14.49
C VAL A 194 10.71 -7.99 -13.70
N ASN A 195 9.83 -7.02 -13.46
CA ASN A 195 10.18 -5.82 -12.67
C ASN A 195 10.53 -6.21 -11.23
N THR A 196 9.76 -7.12 -10.64
CA THR A 196 10.06 -7.69 -9.32
C THR A 196 11.41 -8.41 -9.31
N ALA A 197 11.67 -9.26 -10.30
CA ALA A 197 12.93 -9.98 -10.40
C ALA A 197 14.14 -9.04 -10.51
N LEU A 198 14.00 -7.92 -11.23
CA LEU A 198 15.04 -6.90 -11.34
C LEU A 198 15.30 -6.17 -10.03
N ALA A 199 14.23 -5.77 -9.33
CA ALA A 199 14.35 -5.15 -8.01
C ALA A 199 15.05 -6.10 -7.02
N LEU A 200 14.66 -7.38 -7.01
CA LEU A 200 15.30 -8.41 -6.18
C LEU A 200 16.75 -8.65 -6.58
N ARG A 201 17.05 -8.68 -7.89
CA ARG A 201 18.41 -8.87 -8.41
C ARG A 201 19.34 -7.74 -7.97
N GLN A 202 18.87 -6.49 -8.01
CA GLN A 202 19.60 -5.34 -7.46
C GLN A 202 19.70 -5.43 -5.93
N ALA A 203 18.62 -5.84 -5.25
CA ALA A 203 18.58 -5.96 -3.80
C ALA A 203 19.58 -7.00 -3.26
N ILE A 204 19.62 -8.18 -3.88
CA ILE A 204 20.46 -9.31 -3.46
C ILE A 204 21.94 -9.05 -3.75
N TRP A 205 22.27 -8.49 -4.92
CA TRP A 205 23.65 -8.29 -5.29
C TRP A 205 24.28 -7.06 -4.62
N ARG A 206 25.61 -7.05 -4.54
CA ARG A 206 26.39 -5.91 -4.04
C ARG A 206 26.27 -4.74 -5.00
N LYS A 207 26.07 -3.53 -4.47
CA LYS A 207 26.03 -2.31 -5.26
C LYS A 207 27.47 -1.80 -5.48
N PRO A 208 27.74 -1.11 -6.60
CA PRO A 208 29.02 -0.45 -6.80
C PRO A 208 29.28 0.66 -5.78
N ASP A 209 28.21 1.33 -5.34
CA ASP A 209 28.29 2.38 -4.33
C ASP A 209 28.41 1.77 -2.92
N PRO A 210 29.54 1.96 -2.21
CA PRO A 210 29.73 1.43 -0.87
C PRO A 210 28.80 2.07 0.16
N THR A 211 28.20 3.22 -0.16
CA THR A 211 27.21 3.84 0.72
C THR A 211 25.90 3.05 0.75
N TRP A 212 25.63 2.28 -0.30
CA TRP A 212 24.50 1.38 -0.40
C TRP A 212 24.90 -0.07 -0.07
N ALA A 213 25.32 -0.28 1.18
CA ALA A 213 25.89 -1.55 1.65
C ALA A 213 24.92 -2.75 1.67
N MET A 214 23.62 -2.48 1.75
CA MET A 214 22.58 -3.50 1.90
C MET A 214 22.59 -4.50 0.75
N CYS A 215 22.78 -5.78 1.04
CA CYS A 215 22.76 -6.86 0.05
C CYS A 215 22.44 -8.22 0.70
N GLY A 216 22.30 -9.26 -0.11
CA GLY A 216 22.14 -10.63 0.35
C GLY A 216 20.76 -11.23 0.14
N ILE A 217 20.63 -12.49 0.53
CA ILE A 217 19.41 -13.28 0.35
C ILE A 217 18.61 -13.23 1.65
N PRO A 218 17.33 -12.81 1.62
CA PRO A 218 16.50 -12.79 2.81
C PRO A 218 15.96 -14.19 3.16
N ASP A 219 15.59 -14.39 4.42
CA ASP A 219 14.92 -15.64 4.83
C ASP A 219 13.44 -15.65 4.43
N VAL A 220 12.79 -14.48 4.54
CA VAL A 220 11.40 -14.28 4.18
C VAL A 220 11.26 -13.11 3.22
N LEU A 221 10.51 -13.30 2.15
CA LEU A 221 10.06 -12.25 1.25
C LEU A 221 8.54 -12.07 1.43
N HIS A 222 8.14 -10.92 1.99
CA HIS A 222 6.75 -10.54 2.23
C HIS A 222 6.25 -9.65 1.08
N VAL A 223 5.26 -10.13 0.34
CA VAL A 223 4.75 -9.52 -0.90
C VAL A 223 3.23 -9.49 -0.93
N ASP A 224 2.65 -8.71 -1.84
CA ASP A 224 1.21 -8.77 -2.11
C ASP A 224 0.82 -10.00 -2.94
N HIS A 225 -0.48 -10.34 -2.96
CA HIS A 225 -1.09 -11.33 -3.86
C HIS A 225 -1.16 -10.86 -5.33
N GLY A 226 -0.39 -9.85 -5.73
CA GLY A 226 -0.32 -9.43 -7.13
C GLY A 226 0.11 -10.60 -8.03
N SER A 227 -0.43 -10.67 -9.24
CA SER A 227 -0.13 -11.74 -10.22
C SER A 227 1.36 -11.88 -10.54
N ASP A 228 2.13 -10.82 -10.32
CA ASP A 228 3.57 -10.76 -10.54
C ASP A 228 4.34 -11.59 -9.51
N PHE A 229 3.80 -11.70 -8.29
CA PHE A 229 4.38 -12.42 -7.16
C PHE A 229 3.84 -13.84 -6.98
N THR A 230 2.90 -14.26 -7.82
CA THR A 230 2.34 -15.63 -7.87
C THR A 230 2.82 -16.39 -9.11
N SER A 231 3.81 -15.86 -9.83
CA SER A 231 4.37 -16.55 -10.99
C SER A 231 5.18 -17.78 -10.58
N HIS A 232 5.00 -18.90 -11.27
CA HIS A 232 5.78 -20.13 -11.06
C HIS A 232 7.30 -19.90 -11.14
N HIS A 233 7.73 -18.89 -11.90
CA HIS A 233 9.13 -18.49 -12.00
C HIS A 233 9.66 -17.97 -10.67
N LEU A 234 8.96 -17.00 -10.06
CA LEU A 234 9.39 -16.43 -8.78
C LEU A 234 9.37 -17.48 -7.66
N GLU A 235 8.38 -18.38 -7.64
CA GLU A 235 8.33 -19.49 -6.68
C GLU A 235 9.54 -20.42 -6.80
N ARG A 236 9.90 -20.84 -8.03
CA ARG A 236 11.07 -21.69 -8.27
C ARG A 236 12.36 -20.98 -7.85
N THR A 237 12.52 -19.71 -8.21
CA THR A 237 13.69 -18.93 -7.83
C THR A 237 13.79 -18.75 -6.32
N ALA A 238 12.67 -18.54 -5.63
CA ALA A 238 12.64 -18.46 -4.17
C ALA A 238 13.07 -19.78 -3.52
N ILE A 239 12.65 -20.93 -4.06
CA ILE A 239 13.10 -22.25 -3.57
C ILE A 239 14.62 -22.41 -3.74
N GLU A 240 15.16 -22.13 -4.94
CA GLU A 240 16.60 -22.23 -5.23
C GLU A 240 17.44 -21.31 -4.33
N LEU A 241 16.95 -20.09 -4.06
CA LEU A 241 17.60 -19.12 -3.17
C LEU A 241 17.28 -19.36 -1.68
N HIS A 242 16.48 -20.38 -1.35
CA HIS A 242 16.05 -20.67 0.02
C HIS A 242 15.36 -19.47 0.68
N ILE A 243 14.47 -18.82 -0.05
CA ILE A 243 13.62 -17.70 0.38
C ILE A 243 12.21 -18.24 0.60
N ARG A 244 11.64 -17.99 1.79
CA ARG A 244 10.23 -18.25 2.05
C ARG A 244 9.39 -17.06 1.58
N ILE A 245 8.52 -17.26 0.61
CA ILE A 245 7.54 -16.25 0.23
C ILE A 245 6.34 -16.28 1.20
N ILE A 246 5.94 -15.12 1.69
CA ILE A 246 4.69 -14.92 2.43
C ILE A 246 3.87 -13.86 1.71
N HIS A 247 2.63 -14.18 1.37
CA HIS A 247 1.71 -13.22 0.78
C HIS A 247 0.81 -12.58 1.84
N SER A 248 0.62 -11.26 1.77
CA SER A 248 -0.28 -10.55 2.70
C SER A 248 -1.74 -10.99 2.47
N THR A 249 -2.45 -11.39 3.52
CA THR A 249 -3.88 -11.76 3.41
C THR A 249 -4.72 -10.69 2.70
N VAL A 250 -5.51 -11.10 1.71
CA VAL A 250 -6.37 -10.20 0.92
C VAL A 250 -7.23 -9.33 1.85
N GLY A 251 -7.17 -8.01 1.68
CA GLY A 251 -7.95 -7.05 2.47
C GLY A 251 -7.45 -6.82 3.91
N ARG A 252 -6.29 -7.34 4.30
CA ARG A 252 -5.65 -7.09 5.61
C ARG A 252 -4.21 -6.57 5.43
N PRO A 253 -3.99 -5.24 5.45
CA PRO A 253 -2.67 -4.63 5.26
C PRO A 253 -1.71 -4.77 6.45
N GLN A 254 -2.08 -5.53 7.48
CA GLN A 254 -1.29 -5.69 8.71
C GLN A 254 0.07 -6.32 8.39
N GLY A 255 1.13 -5.49 8.42
CA GLY A 255 2.52 -5.90 8.21
C GLY A 255 3.29 -5.11 7.16
N ARG A 256 2.62 -4.35 6.28
CA ARG A 256 3.24 -3.59 5.17
C ARG A 256 3.35 -2.08 5.41
N GLY A 257 2.94 -1.61 6.58
CA GLY A 257 2.95 -0.18 6.92
C GLY A 257 4.33 0.52 6.90
N LYS A 258 5.44 -0.24 6.82
CA LYS A 258 6.79 0.35 6.64
C LYS A 258 7.02 0.78 5.19
N ILE A 259 6.79 -0.13 4.23
CA ILE A 259 6.96 0.18 2.80
C ILE A 259 5.91 1.20 2.33
N GLU A 260 4.66 1.12 2.82
CA GLU A 260 3.63 2.14 2.55
C GLU A 260 4.01 3.53 3.07
N ARG A 261 4.59 3.59 4.28
CA ARG A 261 5.10 4.85 4.84
C ARG A 261 6.25 5.39 3.98
N PHE A 262 7.12 4.52 3.48
CA PHE A 262 8.21 4.92 2.61
C PHE A 262 7.73 5.48 1.26
N PHE A 263 6.71 4.87 0.63
CA PHE A 263 6.12 5.45 -0.58
C PHE A 263 5.52 6.83 -0.34
N ARG A 264 4.85 7.04 0.80
CA ARG A 264 4.39 8.38 1.20
C ARG A 264 5.57 9.34 1.35
N THR A 265 6.68 8.90 1.94
CA THR A 265 7.90 9.71 2.06
C THR A 265 8.47 10.09 0.69
N ILE A 266 8.54 9.16 -0.27
CA ILE A 266 8.92 9.48 -1.67
C ILE A 266 7.97 10.55 -2.23
N ASN A 267 6.66 10.36 -2.09
CA ASN A 267 5.69 11.29 -2.64
C ASN A 267 5.86 12.70 -2.04
N THR A 268 5.95 12.80 -0.71
CA THR A 268 5.98 14.08 -0.02
C THR A 268 7.33 14.80 -0.07
N GLU A 269 8.45 14.07 -0.09
CA GLU A 269 9.80 14.65 0.01
C GLU A 269 10.52 14.72 -1.35
N LEU A 270 10.36 13.72 -2.23
CA LEU A 270 11.04 13.68 -3.53
C LEU A 270 10.14 14.22 -4.64
N LEU A 271 8.97 13.60 -4.86
CA LEU A 271 8.17 13.87 -6.06
C LEU A 271 7.67 15.32 -6.08
N THR A 272 7.28 15.88 -4.93
CA THR A 272 6.87 17.29 -4.79
C THR A 272 7.92 18.30 -5.27
N ALA A 273 9.21 17.94 -5.25
CA ALA A 273 10.31 18.78 -5.70
C ALA A 273 10.66 18.61 -7.19
N LEU A 274 10.13 17.58 -7.86
CA LEU A 274 10.42 17.26 -9.25
C LEU A 274 9.39 17.88 -10.21
N PRO A 275 9.81 18.33 -11.41
CA PRO A 275 8.86 18.77 -12.43
C PRO A 275 8.03 17.59 -12.94
N GLY A 276 6.75 17.83 -13.23
CA GLY A 276 5.81 16.78 -13.63
C GLY A 276 4.98 16.20 -12.49
N HIS A 277 5.17 16.63 -11.24
CA HIS A 277 4.45 16.10 -10.08
C HIS A 277 2.94 16.39 -10.11
N LEU A 278 2.15 15.34 -9.82
CA LEU A 278 0.69 15.36 -9.74
C LEU A 278 0.27 15.73 -8.31
N GLY A 279 -0.03 17.00 -8.09
CA GLY A 279 -0.37 17.53 -6.77
C GLY A 279 -1.81 18.07 -6.66
N PRO A 280 -2.26 18.42 -5.43
CA PRO A 280 -3.51 19.14 -5.22
C PRO A 280 -3.49 20.47 -6.00
N GLY A 281 -4.23 20.52 -7.12
CA GLY A 281 -4.31 21.70 -7.99
C GLY A 281 -3.51 21.63 -9.29
N ASN A 282 -2.66 20.62 -9.48
CA ASN A 282 -1.89 20.43 -10.72
C ASN A 282 -2.08 19.01 -11.26
N ARG A 283 -3.20 18.77 -11.94
CA ARG A 283 -3.62 17.44 -12.43
C ARG A 283 -3.07 17.10 -13.81
N SER A 284 -2.53 18.08 -14.54
CA SER A 284 -1.97 17.90 -15.88
C SER A 284 -0.65 18.68 -16.04
N PRO A 285 0.37 18.41 -15.21
CA PRO A 285 1.66 19.06 -15.33
C PRO A 285 2.33 18.66 -16.65
N HIS A 286 3.13 19.57 -17.21
CA HIS A 286 3.96 19.24 -18.36
C HIS A 286 5.10 18.31 -17.93
N PRO A 287 5.26 17.12 -18.56
CA PRO A 287 6.38 16.24 -18.27
C PRO A 287 7.68 16.85 -18.77
N VAL A 288 8.70 16.85 -17.92
CA VAL A 288 10.04 17.38 -18.25
C VAL A 288 11.11 16.29 -18.13
N LEU A 289 10.98 15.42 -17.12
CA LEU A 289 11.92 14.32 -16.91
C LEU A 289 11.60 13.16 -17.83
N ASP A 290 12.61 12.46 -18.30
CA ASP A 290 12.45 11.11 -18.85
C ASP A 290 12.62 10.06 -17.73
N LEU A 291 12.47 8.77 -18.09
CA LEU A 291 12.57 7.68 -17.13
C LEU A 291 13.97 7.57 -16.50
N ALA A 292 15.03 7.89 -17.25
CA ALA A 292 16.41 7.79 -16.78
C ALA A 292 16.72 8.90 -15.77
N ALA A 293 16.28 10.14 -16.03
CA ALA A 293 16.43 11.25 -15.10
C ALA A 293 15.64 11.00 -13.81
N LEU A 294 14.44 10.42 -13.90
CA LEU A 294 13.67 10.00 -12.72
C LEU A 294 14.39 8.90 -11.92
N ASP A 295 14.96 7.90 -12.60
CA ASP A 295 15.74 6.83 -11.96
C ASP A 295 16.92 7.39 -11.15
N GLN A 296 17.68 8.34 -11.71
CA GLN A 296 18.78 9.00 -11.01
C GLN A 296 18.31 9.79 -9.78
N ALA A 297 17.18 10.51 -9.89
CA ALA A 297 16.60 11.25 -8.77
C ALA A 297 16.16 10.31 -7.63
N ILE A 298 15.52 9.18 -7.97
CA ILE A 298 15.12 8.15 -7.00
C ILE A 298 16.35 7.49 -6.35
N GLY A 299 17.36 7.13 -7.13
CA GLY A 299 18.60 6.55 -6.61
C GLY A 299 19.30 7.46 -5.60
N THR A 300 19.46 8.74 -5.94
CA THR A 300 20.05 9.75 -5.03
C THR A 300 19.24 9.91 -3.74
N PHE A 301 17.91 9.93 -3.86
CA PHE A 301 17.02 10.01 -2.70
C PHE A 301 17.15 8.78 -1.81
N ILE A 302 17.24 7.57 -2.38
CA ILE A 302 17.37 6.33 -1.62
C ILE A 302 18.69 6.29 -0.84
N THR A 303 19.81 6.70 -1.45
CA THR A 303 21.09 6.78 -0.74
C THR A 303 20.97 7.75 0.45
N THR A 304 20.39 8.93 0.23
CA THR A 304 20.17 9.92 1.29
C THR A 304 19.24 9.41 2.39
N TYR A 305 18.15 8.74 2.02
CA TYR A 305 17.20 8.14 2.95
C TYR A 305 17.85 7.08 3.84
N ASN A 306 18.67 6.21 3.24
CA ASN A 306 19.34 5.13 3.95
C ASN A 306 20.38 5.63 4.96
N GLU A 307 20.97 6.81 4.72
CA GLU A 307 21.94 7.43 5.64
C GLU A 307 21.30 8.37 6.67
N ARG A 308 20.05 8.82 6.44
CA ARG A 308 19.35 9.73 7.35
C ARG A 308 18.93 9.00 8.64
N PRO A 309 19.24 9.54 9.84
CA PRO A 309 18.74 8.99 11.10
C PRO A 309 17.21 8.86 11.13
N HIS A 310 16.72 7.67 11.48
CA HIS A 310 15.30 7.39 11.55
C HIS A 310 14.82 7.38 13.01
N ARG A 311 13.82 8.21 13.34
CA ARG A 311 13.33 8.39 14.72
C ARG A 311 12.95 7.10 15.45
N GLU A 312 12.28 6.16 14.75
CA GLU A 312 11.89 4.87 15.35
C GLU A 312 13.05 3.88 15.51
N LEU A 313 14.18 4.09 14.83
CA LEU A 313 15.36 3.22 14.94
C LEU A 313 16.39 3.78 15.92
N GLY A 314 16.45 5.11 16.08
CA GLY A 314 17.53 5.78 16.80
C GLY A 314 18.86 5.84 16.01
N ALA A 315 18.90 5.26 14.81
CA ALA A 315 20.05 5.21 13.89
C ALA A 315 19.55 5.37 12.43
N SER A 316 20.48 5.50 11.48
CA SER A 316 20.12 5.45 10.06
C SER A 316 19.71 4.03 9.65
N PRO A 317 18.86 3.86 8.61
CA PRO A 317 18.56 2.53 8.08
C PRO A 317 19.81 1.72 7.70
N ARG A 318 20.82 2.39 7.13
CA ARG A 318 22.12 1.79 6.82
C ARG A 318 22.82 1.29 8.09
N ASP A 319 22.98 2.14 9.10
CA ASP A 319 23.68 1.76 10.34
C ASP A 319 22.95 0.64 11.06
N ALA A 320 21.62 0.67 11.06
CA ALA A 320 20.81 -0.41 11.63
C ALA A 320 20.99 -1.73 10.87
N TRP A 321 21.23 -1.69 9.55
CA TRP A 321 21.48 -2.90 8.76
C TRP A 321 22.90 -3.43 8.91
N VAL A 322 23.89 -2.55 8.95
CA VAL A 322 25.31 -2.91 9.14
C VAL A 322 25.53 -3.42 10.57
N ALA A 323 24.90 -2.77 11.56
CA ALA A 323 25.05 -3.04 12.99
C ALA A 323 26.55 -3.13 13.38
N ASP A 324 26.94 -4.12 14.17
CA ASP A 324 28.34 -4.37 14.55
C ASP A 324 29.12 -5.18 13.49
N GLY A 325 28.55 -5.34 12.29
CA GLY A 325 29.09 -6.15 11.20
C GLY A 325 28.58 -7.60 11.22
N TRP A 326 28.14 -8.07 10.06
CA TRP A 326 27.69 -9.44 9.86
C TRP A 326 27.85 -9.86 8.40
N LEU A 327 27.78 -11.16 8.11
CA LEU A 327 27.95 -11.70 6.75
C LEU A 327 26.60 -12.09 6.14
N PRO A 328 26.09 -11.36 5.14
CA PRO A 328 24.87 -11.74 4.44
C PRO A 328 25.06 -13.02 3.62
N ARG A 329 24.00 -13.84 3.54
CA ARG A 329 23.93 -14.93 2.56
C ARG A 329 23.98 -14.34 1.16
N MET A 330 24.85 -14.84 0.31
CA MET A 330 25.00 -14.38 -1.08
C MET A 330 24.87 -15.55 -2.04
N PRO A 331 24.39 -15.33 -3.27
CA PRO A 331 24.52 -16.32 -4.34
C PRO A 331 26.01 -16.49 -4.70
N ASP A 332 26.35 -17.64 -5.30
CA ASP A 332 27.74 -18.01 -5.62
C ASP A 332 28.33 -17.08 -6.67
N SER A 333 27.53 -16.65 -7.64
CA SER A 333 27.92 -15.74 -8.70
C SER A 333 26.77 -14.89 -9.20
N LEU A 334 27.13 -13.81 -9.90
CA LEU A 334 26.16 -12.95 -10.55
C LEU A 334 25.42 -13.67 -11.69
N ASP A 335 26.12 -14.53 -12.42
CA ASP A 335 25.55 -15.31 -13.52
C ASP A 335 24.51 -16.34 -13.05
N GLN A 336 24.75 -16.95 -11.88
CA GLN A 336 23.79 -17.84 -11.23
C GLN A 336 22.54 -17.04 -10.82
N LEU A 337 22.72 -15.88 -10.19
CA LEU A 337 21.62 -15.02 -9.79
C LEU A 337 20.79 -14.56 -10.99
N ASP A 338 21.44 -14.12 -12.07
CA ASP A 338 20.78 -13.71 -13.31
C ASP A 338 20.08 -14.89 -13.99
N GLY A 339 20.71 -16.06 -13.97
CA GLY A 339 20.11 -17.32 -14.40
C GLY A 339 18.82 -17.65 -13.66
N LEU A 340 18.78 -17.42 -12.35
CA LEU A 340 17.61 -17.69 -11.51
C LEU A 340 16.51 -16.63 -11.64
N LEU A 341 16.87 -15.35 -11.61
CA LEU A 341 15.88 -14.26 -11.55
C LEU A 341 15.40 -13.82 -12.93
N LEU A 342 16.30 -13.75 -13.90
CA LEU A 342 16.06 -12.99 -15.13
C LEU A 342 15.80 -13.87 -16.33
N THR A 343 16.02 -15.18 -16.23
CA THR A 343 15.80 -16.06 -17.38
C THR A 343 14.43 -16.71 -17.40
N VAL A 344 13.76 -16.66 -18.55
CA VAL A 344 12.48 -17.35 -18.73
C VAL A 344 12.72 -18.71 -19.40
N PRO A 345 12.29 -19.83 -18.79
CA PRO A 345 12.41 -21.14 -19.43
C PRO A 345 11.38 -21.29 -20.56
N LYS A 346 11.85 -21.76 -21.73
CA LYS A 346 11.00 -22.17 -22.85
C LYS A 346 11.55 -23.42 -23.52
N ASN A 347 10.69 -24.37 -23.85
CA ASN A 347 11.11 -25.55 -24.61
C ASN A 347 11.17 -25.22 -26.10
N ARG A 348 12.28 -25.56 -26.75
CA ARG A 348 12.49 -25.39 -28.19
C ARG A 348 13.17 -26.62 -28.77
N VAL A 349 12.89 -26.90 -30.03
CA VAL A 349 13.56 -27.96 -30.77
C VAL A 349 14.80 -27.37 -31.43
N VAL A 350 15.93 -28.06 -31.29
CA VAL A 350 17.15 -27.71 -32.04
C VAL A 350 16.98 -28.14 -33.49
N GLN A 351 17.01 -27.19 -34.41
CA GLN A 351 16.96 -27.46 -35.86
C GLN A 351 18.39 -27.56 -36.42
N ARG A 352 18.50 -27.97 -37.69
CA ARG A 352 19.81 -28.11 -38.37
C ARG A 352 20.58 -26.80 -38.47
N ASP A 353 19.87 -25.68 -38.52
CA ASP A 353 20.37 -24.32 -38.62
C ASP A 353 20.32 -23.54 -37.29
N GLY A 354 20.06 -24.24 -36.18
CA GLY A 354 20.08 -23.68 -34.82
C GLY A 354 18.70 -23.68 -34.14
N ILE A 355 18.54 -22.82 -33.14
CA ILE A 355 17.30 -22.69 -32.37
C ILE A 355 16.57 -21.43 -32.83
N HIS A 356 15.28 -21.57 -33.15
CA HIS A 356 14.42 -20.45 -33.52
C HIS A 356 13.62 -19.96 -32.31
N PHE A 357 13.82 -18.69 -31.94
CA PHE A 357 13.07 -18.07 -30.85
C PHE A 357 12.85 -16.58 -31.09
N GLN A 358 11.61 -16.12 -30.91
CA GLN A 358 11.22 -14.73 -31.14
C GLN A 358 11.69 -14.16 -32.49
N GLY A 359 11.62 -14.99 -33.54
CA GLY A 359 12.00 -14.60 -34.91
C GLY A 359 13.50 -14.37 -35.11
N GLN A 360 14.32 -14.71 -34.11
CA GLN A 360 15.79 -14.74 -34.18
C GLN A 360 16.25 -16.20 -34.28
N ARG A 361 17.48 -16.39 -34.78
CA ARG A 361 18.09 -17.70 -34.98
C ARG A 361 19.39 -17.75 -34.17
N TYR A 362 19.40 -18.63 -33.17
CA TYR A 362 20.51 -18.78 -32.24
C TYR A 362 21.34 -19.99 -32.59
N LEU A 363 22.66 -19.81 -32.67
CA LEU A 363 23.58 -20.86 -33.06
C LEU A 363 24.72 -20.99 -32.04
N ALA A 364 25.12 -22.24 -31.80
CA ALA A 364 26.37 -22.61 -31.16
C ALA A 364 26.81 -23.96 -31.72
N PRO A 365 28.12 -24.16 -32.04
CA PRO A 365 28.61 -25.43 -32.57
C PRO A 365 28.28 -26.65 -31.68
N THR A 366 28.22 -26.44 -30.37
CA THR A 366 27.87 -27.43 -29.35
C THR A 366 26.43 -27.94 -29.44
N LEU A 367 25.57 -27.32 -30.25
CA LEU A 367 24.20 -27.79 -30.49
C LEU A 367 24.11 -28.97 -31.47
N ALA A 368 25.16 -29.27 -32.22
CA ALA A 368 25.15 -30.32 -33.25
C ALA A 368 24.65 -31.70 -32.74
N PRO A 369 25.02 -32.18 -31.53
CA PRO A 369 24.53 -33.46 -31.00
C PRO A 369 23.03 -33.45 -30.63
N PHE A 370 22.44 -32.26 -30.48
CA PHE A 370 21.07 -32.07 -30.00
C PHE A 370 20.09 -31.82 -31.14
N VAL A 371 20.52 -31.82 -32.40
CA VAL A 371 19.64 -31.59 -33.57
C VAL A 371 18.49 -32.59 -33.57
N GLY A 372 17.26 -32.07 -33.65
CA GLY A 372 16.00 -32.83 -33.58
C GLY A 372 15.48 -33.06 -32.14
N GLN A 373 16.25 -32.71 -31.11
CA GLN A 373 15.86 -32.88 -29.71
C GLN A 373 15.20 -31.61 -29.16
N THR A 374 14.33 -31.79 -28.16
CA THR A 374 13.75 -30.68 -27.40
C THR A 374 14.66 -30.32 -26.25
N VAL A 375 15.10 -29.06 -26.22
CA VAL A 375 15.92 -28.46 -25.16
C VAL A 375 15.14 -27.35 -24.45
N THR A 376 15.53 -27.03 -23.22
CA THR A 376 15.02 -25.87 -22.50
C THR A 376 15.97 -24.70 -22.70
N ILE A 377 15.47 -23.62 -23.30
CA ILE A 377 16.19 -22.36 -23.41
C ILE A 377 15.81 -21.44 -22.25
N ARG A 378 16.78 -20.70 -21.75
CA ARG A 378 16.66 -19.67 -20.72
C ARG A 378 17.24 -18.39 -21.30
N TYR A 379 16.45 -17.32 -21.33
CA TYR A 379 16.83 -16.04 -21.93
C TYR A 379 16.43 -14.88 -21.02
N ASP A 380 17.23 -13.81 -20.99
CA ASP A 380 16.87 -12.56 -20.32
C ASP A 380 15.94 -11.74 -21.23
N PRO A 381 14.69 -11.42 -20.84
CA PRO A 381 13.80 -10.59 -21.66
C PRO A 381 14.36 -9.20 -21.98
N ARG A 382 15.36 -8.71 -21.25
CA ARG A 382 16.04 -7.43 -21.50
C ARG A 382 17.14 -7.54 -22.54
N ASP A 383 17.70 -8.72 -22.71
CA ASP A 383 18.77 -9.00 -23.66
C ASP A 383 18.58 -10.39 -24.25
N ILE A 384 17.97 -10.42 -25.44
CA ILE A 384 17.77 -11.64 -26.22
C ILE A 384 18.80 -11.77 -27.33
N SER A 385 19.98 -11.15 -27.19
CA SER A 385 21.11 -11.41 -28.09
C SER A 385 21.69 -12.81 -27.91
N GLU A 386 21.54 -13.38 -26.72
CA GLU A 386 21.96 -14.73 -26.38
C GLU A 386 20.90 -15.52 -25.62
N ILE A 387 20.96 -16.84 -25.73
CA ILE A 387 20.15 -17.77 -24.97
C ILE A 387 21.03 -18.84 -24.34
N ARG A 388 20.72 -19.23 -23.10
CA ARG A 388 21.35 -20.35 -22.40
C ARG A 388 20.54 -21.61 -22.67
N VAL A 389 21.19 -22.66 -23.15
CA VAL A 389 20.53 -23.92 -23.56
C VAL A 389 20.79 -25.00 -22.52
N TYR A 390 19.75 -25.71 -22.13
CA TYR A 390 19.77 -26.78 -21.15
C TYR A 390 19.11 -28.05 -21.70
N ASP A 391 19.68 -29.21 -21.41
CA ASP A 391 19.05 -30.52 -21.61
C ASP A 391 18.81 -31.16 -20.23
N ARG A 392 17.56 -31.49 -19.92
CA ARG A 392 17.15 -32.06 -18.61
C ARG A 392 17.78 -31.33 -17.41
N ASP A 393 17.64 -30.00 -17.39
CA ASP A 393 18.24 -29.08 -16.40
C ASP A 393 19.79 -29.05 -16.34
N THR A 394 20.50 -29.76 -17.23
CA THR A 394 21.95 -29.66 -17.38
C THR A 394 22.31 -28.59 -18.40
N PHE A 395 23.18 -27.65 -18.02
CA PHE A 395 23.64 -26.60 -18.94
C PHE A 395 24.46 -27.20 -20.09
N VAL A 396 24.11 -26.84 -21.33
CA VAL A 396 24.78 -27.29 -22.55
C VAL A 396 25.70 -26.21 -23.09
N CYS A 397 25.16 -25.03 -23.42
CA CYS A 397 25.92 -23.92 -24.00
C CYS A 397 25.16 -22.59 -23.98
N VAL A 398 25.86 -21.50 -24.31
CA VAL A 398 25.26 -20.23 -24.74
C VAL A 398 25.19 -20.23 -26.25
N ALA A 399 24.01 -19.93 -26.81
CA ALA A 399 23.79 -19.75 -28.25
C ALA A 399 23.46 -18.28 -28.55
N VAL A 400 24.07 -17.73 -29.59
CA VAL A 400 24.03 -16.29 -29.90
C VAL A 400 23.21 -16.06 -31.16
N ASP A 401 22.47 -14.95 -31.23
CA ASP A 401 21.75 -14.53 -32.44
C ASP A 401 22.76 -14.26 -33.57
N GLU A 402 22.66 -15.03 -34.66
CA GLU A 402 23.59 -14.93 -35.78
C GLU A 402 23.38 -13.66 -36.60
N ALA A 403 22.16 -13.13 -36.63
CA ALA A 403 21.84 -11.93 -37.41
C ALA A 403 22.41 -10.65 -36.77
N HIS A 404 22.50 -10.61 -35.43
CA HIS A 404 22.97 -9.43 -34.69
C HIS A 404 23.84 -9.80 -33.48
N PRO A 405 25.01 -10.43 -33.67
CA PRO A 405 25.81 -11.00 -32.58
C PRO A 405 26.31 -9.98 -31.54
N ASN A 406 26.24 -8.67 -31.85
CA ASN A 406 26.73 -7.58 -31.00
C ASN A 406 25.66 -6.54 -30.64
N LEU A 407 24.39 -6.78 -30.98
CA LEU A 407 23.31 -5.83 -30.69
C LEU A 407 22.47 -6.35 -29.51
N ARG A 408 22.51 -5.64 -28.39
CA ARG A 408 21.58 -5.90 -27.28
C ARG A 408 20.18 -5.47 -27.69
N LEU A 409 19.31 -6.44 -27.89
CA LEU A 409 17.90 -6.23 -28.20
C LEU A 409 17.07 -6.72 -27.02
N SER A 410 16.15 -5.90 -26.52
CA SER A 410 15.16 -6.38 -25.55
C SER A 410 13.97 -7.01 -26.27
N LEU A 411 13.26 -7.90 -25.57
CA LEU A 411 12.02 -8.49 -26.08
C LEU A 411 10.97 -7.41 -26.40
N ARG A 412 10.93 -6.33 -25.61
CA ARG A 412 10.04 -5.19 -25.84
C ARG A 412 10.39 -4.46 -27.14
N ASP A 413 11.67 -4.29 -27.47
CA ASP A 413 12.10 -3.65 -28.71
C ASP A 413 11.66 -4.46 -29.92
N ILE A 414 11.84 -5.79 -29.88
CA ILE A 414 11.39 -6.69 -30.94
C ILE A 414 9.87 -6.67 -31.09
N GLU A 415 9.12 -6.75 -29.99
CA GLU A 415 7.67 -6.67 -30.03
C GLU A 415 7.17 -5.33 -30.58
N THR A 416 7.83 -4.22 -30.21
CA THR A 416 7.50 -2.88 -30.67
C THR A 416 7.78 -2.74 -32.16
N ALA A 417 8.96 -3.15 -32.62
CA ALA A 417 9.34 -3.17 -34.04
C ALA A 417 8.33 -4.01 -34.86
N ARG A 418 7.92 -5.17 -34.37
CA ARG A 418 6.89 -6.02 -35.00
C ARG A 418 5.53 -5.34 -35.05
N ARG A 419 5.09 -4.70 -33.96
CA ARG A 419 3.82 -3.96 -33.93
C ARG A 419 3.84 -2.80 -34.93
N THR A 420 4.95 -2.06 -35.01
CA THR A 420 5.16 -0.98 -35.98
C THR A 420 5.12 -1.53 -37.41
N ARG A 421 5.84 -2.61 -37.70
CA ARG A 421 5.82 -3.27 -39.02
C ARG A 421 4.42 -3.78 -39.37
N ARG A 422 3.70 -4.39 -38.43
CA ARG A 422 2.32 -4.86 -38.63
C ARG A 422 1.36 -3.70 -38.88
N ARG A 423 1.54 -2.56 -38.20
CA ARG A 423 0.77 -1.33 -38.46
C ARG A 423 1.06 -0.78 -39.86
N GLN A 424 2.33 -0.70 -40.26
CA GLN A 424 2.72 -0.30 -41.62
C GLN A 424 2.13 -1.24 -42.67
N LEU A 425 2.21 -2.55 -42.48
CA LEU A 425 1.62 -3.52 -43.40
C LEU A 425 0.10 -3.40 -43.44
N ARG A 426 -0.59 -3.17 -42.31
CA ARG A 426 -2.03 -2.88 -42.30
C ARG A 426 -2.38 -1.59 -43.04
N HIS A 427 -1.56 -0.55 -42.91
CA HIS A 427 -1.75 0.70 -43.63
C HIS A 427 -1.59 0.46 -45.14
N ILE A 428 -0.52 -0.21 -45.56
CA ILE A 428 -0.29 -0.60 -46.96
C ILE A 428 -1.43 -1.49 -47.49
N ILE A 429 -1.95 -2.42 -46.68
CA ILE A 429 -3.10 -3.26 -47.03
C ILE A 429 -4.36 -2.40 -47.19
N ASN A 430 -4.64 -1.50 -46.26
CA ASN A 430 -5.80 -0.59 -46.35
C ASN A 430 -5.69 0.40 -47.51
N ASP A 431 -4.47 0.82 -47.87
CA ASP A 431 -4.22 1.71 -49.01
C ASP A 431 -4.31 0.95 -50.36
N ARG A 432 -4.01 -0.37 -50.36
CA ARG A 432 -4.03 -1.22 -51.56
C ARG A 432 -5.32 -2.00 -51.76
N ILE A 433 -6.13 -2.20 -50.73
CA ILE A 433 -7.49 -2.72 -50.84
C ILE A 433 -8.38 -1.50 -51.07
N PRO A 434 -8.92 -1.27 -52.28
CA PRO A 434 -9.94 -0.26 -52.48
C PRO A 434 -11.11 -0.61 -51.55
N THR A 435 -11.61 0.36 -50.79
CA THR A 435 -12.98 0.28 -50.25
C THR A 435 -13.84 -0.09 -51.45
N ALA A 436 -14.32 -1.34 -51.50
CA ALA A 436 -15.09 -1.82 -52.64
C ALA A 436 -16.19 -0.77 -52.87
N THR A 437 -16.09 -0.08 -54.00
CA THR A 437 -17.16 0.77 -54.49
C THR A 437 -18.41 -0.09 -54.42
N VAL A 438 -19.36 0.33 -53.59
CA VAL A 438 -20.72 -0.19 -53.64
C VAL A 438 -21.13 -0.12 -55.10
N ARG A 439 -21.17 -1.28 -55.75
CA ARG A 439 -21.64 -1.40 -57.12
C ARG A 439 -23.11 -1.02 -57.03
N GLU A 440 -23.48 0.13 -57.59
CA GLU A 440 -24.87 0.43 -57.88
C GLU A 440 -25.35 -0.63 -58.86
N GLU A 441 -25.91 -1.71 -58.33
CA GLU A 441 -26.77 -2.58 -59.11
C GLU A 441 -28.02 -1.77 -59.48
N PRO A 442 -28.47 -1.82 -60.75
CA PRO A 442 -29.69 -1.16 -61.15
C PRO A 442 -30.85 -1.71 -60.31
N ARG A 443 -31.58 -0.79 -59.66
CA ARG A 443 -32.83 -1.08 -58.97
C ARG A 443 -33.82 -1.72 -59.95
N ASP A 444 -33.96 -3.03 -59.88
CA ASP A 444 -35.17 -3.71 -60.35
C ASP A 444 -36.24 -3.66 -59.25
N VAL A 445 -37.34 -2.99 -59.63
CA VAL A 445 -38.74 -3.07 -59.17
C VAL A 445 -39.01 -3.50 -57.71
N ALA A 446 -39.65 -2.58 -56.98
CA ALA A 446 -40.08 -2.73 -55.59
C ALA A 446 -41.02 -3.95 -55.34
N PRO A 447 -40.77 -4.76 -54.28
CA PRO A 447 -41.81 -5.56 -53.65
C PRO A 447 -42.62 -4.72 -52.65
N ALA A 448 -43.93 -4.95 -52.64
CA ALA A 448 -44.94 -4.26 -51.85
C ALA A 448 -44.68 -4.27 -50.32
N PRO A 449 -45.15 -3.25 -49.57
CA PRO A 449 -44.87 -3.12 -48.15
C PRO A 449 -45.59 -4.19 -47.31
N HIS A 450 -44.82 -5.01 -46.60
CA HIS A 450 -45.34 -5.84 -45.52
C HIS A 450 -45.79 -4.94 -44.35
N ARG A 451 -47.09 -4.97 -44.07
CA ARG A 451 -47.73 -4.29 -42.92
C ARG A 451 -47.05 -4.71 -41.60
N ARG A 452 -46.47 -3.73 -40.90
CA ARG A 452 -46.12 -3.84 -39.48
C ARG A 452 -47.40 -4.05 -38.66
N ARG A 453 -47.57 -5.21 -38.04
CA ARG A 453 -48.50 -5.35 -36.90
C ARG A 453 -47.88 -4.63 -35.70
N LEU A 454 -48.58 -3.60 -35.23
CA LEU A 454 -48.32 -2.92 -33.96
C LEU A 454 -48.41 -3.93 -32.81
N ARG A 455 -47.45 -3.89 -31.89
CA ARG A 455 -47.58 -4.48 -30.55
C ARG A 455 -47.95 -3.34 -29.59
N THR A 456 -49.16 -3.40 -29.05
CA THR A 456 -49.65 -2.63 -27.90
C THR A 456 -49.23 -3.30 -26.59
N TYR A 457 -49.01 -2.50 -25.55
CA TYR A 457 -48.81 -2.91 -24.15
C TYR A 457 -50.11 -2.73 -23.34
N GLU A 458 -50.08 -3.25 -22.10
CA GLU A 458 -51.08 -3.28 -21.00
C GLU A 458 -52.03 -4.49 -21.03
N GLU A 459 -51.99 -5.46 -20.09
CA GLU A 459 -52.07 -5.53 -18.61
C GLU A 459 -53.44 -6.13 -18.18
N ASP A 460 -53.37 -7.05 -17.21
CA ASP A 460 -54.38 -7.59 -16.29
C ASP A 460 -55.65 -8.34 -16.78
N GLU A 461 -55.70 -9.65 -16.45
CA GLU A 461 -56.65 -10.25 -15.50
C GLU A 461 -56.05 -11.48 -14.80
#